data_AF-A0A918N9K8-F1
#
_entry.id   AF-A0A918N9K8-F1
#
_cell.length_a   1.000
_cell.length_b   1.000
_cell.length_c   1.000
_cell.angle_alpha   90.00
_cell.angle_beta   90.00
_cell.angle_gamma   90.00
#
_symmetry.space_group_name_H-M   'P 1'
#
loop_
_entity.id
_entity.type
_entity.pdbx_description
1 polymer ?
#
loop_
_entity_poly.entity_id
_entity_poly.type
_entity_poly.pdbx_seq_one_letter_code
_entity_poly.pdbx_strand_id
1 'polypeptide(L)'
;MPEGAAVRDETGRTYVAGTVDLPSLRLSALRTAVAMAVASGAKSLEAAAVVTEAGAASADDLAAVRDLGGADTPVFLAGPDGAVREAVTAG
;
A
#
# COMPACT_ATOMS: atom_id res chain seq x y z
N MET A 1 -3.76 -14.92 -4.52
CA MET A 1 -4.91 -14.15 -5.06
C MET A 1 -4.46 -12.73 -5.32
N PRO A 2 -4.97 -12.04 -6.35
CA PRO A 2 -4.62 -10.65 -6.60
C PRO A 2 -5.21 -9.77 -5.48
N GLU A 3 -4.35 -9.00 -4.83
CA GLU A 3 -4.72 -7.94 -3.89
C GLU A 3 -4.91 -6.63 -4.66
N GLY A 4 -5.64 -5.70 -4.05
CA GLY A 4 -5.75 -4.31 -4.51
C GLY A 4 -5.25 -3.37 -3.43
N ALA A 5 -4.57 -2.30 -3.81
CA ALA A 5 -4.07 -1.32 -2.86
C ALA A 5 -4.24 0.09 -3.37
N ALA A 6 -4.27 1.03 -2.42
CA ALA A 6 -4.32 2.45 -2.66
C ALA A 6 -3.40 3.19 -1.69
N VAL A 7 -2.71 4.22 -2.15
CA VAL A 7 -2.00 5.17 -1.28
C VAL A 7 -2.46 6.60 -1.59
N ARG A 8 -2.50 7.46 -0.58
CA ARG A 8 -2.87 8.86 -0.69
C ARG A 8 -1.68 9.74 -0.34
N ASP A 9 -1.30 10.65 -1.24
CA ASP A 9 -0.17 11.57 -1.03
C ASP A 9 -0.56 12.85 -0.28
N GLU A 10 0.44 13.68 0.03
CA GLU A 10 0.31 14.92 0.79
C GLU A 10 -0.53 16.01 0.12
N THR A 11 -0.81 15.86 -1.18
CA THR A 11 -1.69 16.75 -1.94
C THR A 11 -3.10 16.19 -2.06
N GLY A 12 -3.31 14.98 -1.55
CA GLY A 12 -4.56 14.26 -1.59
C GLY A 12 -4.81 13.47 -2.88
N ARG A 13 -3.79 13.25 -3.72
CA ARG A 13 -3.92 12.37 -4.89
C ARG A 13 -3.86 10.93 -4.44
N THR A 14 -4.65 10.07 -5.10
CA THR A 14 -4.67 8.63 -4.82
C THR A 14 -4.05 7.86 -5.97
N TYR A 15 -3.20 6.89 -5.63
CA TYR A 15 -2.58 5.95 -6.56
C TYR A 15 -3.07 4.56 -6.21
N VAL A 16 -3.61 3.86 -7.19
CA VAL A 16 -4.16 2.52 -7.02
C VAL A 16 -3.38 1.53 -7.85
N ALA A 17 -3.20 0.32 -7.33
CA ALA A 17 -2.53 -0.76 -8.03
C ALA A 17 -3.09 -2.12 -7.62
N GLY A 18 -2.89 -3.12 -8.48
CA GLY A 18 -3.03 -4.53 -8.14
C GLY A 18 -1.67 -5.23 -8.08
N THR A 19 -1.64 -6.49 -7.66
CA THR A 19 -0.43 -7.31 -7.69
C THR A 19 0.17 -7.38 -9.10
N VAL A 20 1.47 -7.17 -9.20
CA VAL A 20 2.26 -7.46 -10.40
C VAL A 20 2.91 -8.83 -10.20
N ASP A 21 2.52 -9.83 -11.00
CA ASP A 21 3.10 -11.18 -10.96
C ASP A 21 3.60 -11.60 -12.35
N LEU A 22 4.71 -11.00 -12.76
CA LEU A 22 5.42 -11.37 -13.98
C LEU A 22 6.65 -12.25 -13.63
N PRO A 23 7.16 -13.06 -14.57
CA PRO A 23 8.32 -13.93 -14.32
C PRO A 23 9.56 -13.20 -13.77
N SER A 24 9.77 -11.95 -14.20
CA SER A 24 10.94 -11.15 -13.83
C SER A 24 10.62 -9.92 -12.98
N LEU A 25 9.35 -9.70 -12.64
CA LEU A 25 8.94 -8.55 -11.84
C LEU A 25 7.72 -8.94 -11.00
N ARG A 26 7.96 -9.11 -9.70
CA ARG A 26 6.93 -9.43 -8.72
C ARG A 26 6.85 -8.33 -7.68
N LEU A 27 5.69 -7.69 -7.60
CA LEU A 27 5.42 -6.64 -6.63
C LEU A 27 4.02 -6.86 -6.07
N SER A 28 3.88 -6.73 -4.76
CA SER A 28 2.57 -6.58 -4.12
C SER A 28 1.83 -5.36 -4.68
N ALA A 29 0.51 -5.36 -4.59
CA ALA A 29 -0.30 -4.18 -4.89
C ALA A 29 0.16 -2.93 -4.14
N LEU A 30 0.47 -3.05 -2.84
CA LEU A 30 0.85 -1.90 -2.03
C LEU A 30 2.19 -1.29 -2.48
N ARG A 31 3.24 -2.10 -2.64
CA ARG A 31 4.52 -1.63 -3.21
C ARG A 31 4.36 -1.02 -4.60
N THR A 32 3.48 -1.56 -5.45
CA THR A 32 3.21 -0.96 -6.77
C THR A 32 2.54 0.40 -6.65
N ALA A 33 1.56 0.57 -5.77
CA ALA A 33 0.92 1.86 -5.53
C ALA A 33 1.91 2.91 -4.97
N VAL A 34 2.78 2.51 -4.04
CA VAL A 34 3.87 3.37 -3.54
C VAL A 34 4.82 3.76 -4.67
N ALA A 35 5.26 2.80 -5.49
CA ALA A 35 6.15 3.06 -6.62
C ALA A 35 5.53 4.06 -7.62
N MET A 36 4.22 3.96 -7.89
CA MET A 36 3.49 4.91 -8.72
C MET A 36 3.46 6.31 -8.09
N ALA A 37 3.24 6.42 -6.78
CA ALA A 37 3.27 7.69 -6.07
C ALA A 37 4.64 8.37 -6.19
N VAL A 38 5.71 7.61 -5.92
CA VAL A 38 7.11 8.08 -6.04
C VAL A 38 7.40 8.54 -7.48
N ALA A 39 7.09 7.70 -8.47
CA ALA A 39 7.33 8.01 -9.88
C ALA A 39 6.55 9.26 -10.35
N SER A 40 5.41 9.54 -9.71
CA SER A 40 4.57 10.70 -10.02
C SER A 40 4.89 11.94 -9.18
N GLY A 41 5.97 11.89 -8.39
CA GLY A 41 6.54 13.02 -7.67
C GLY A 41 5.98 13.27 -6.27
N ALA A 42 5.18 12.36 -5.71
CA ALA A 42 4.70 12.46 -4.31
C ALA A 42 5.87 12.60 -3.33
N LYS A 43 5.69 13.42 -2.30
CA LYS A 43 6.73 13.68 -1.29
C LYS A 43 6.46 12.97 0.04
N SER A 44 5.21 12.63 0.31
CA SER A 44 4.83 11.86 1.49
C SER A 44 3.54 11.08 1.22
N LEU A 45 3.12 10.26 2.18
CA LEU A 45 1.84 9.57 2.19
C LEU A 45 1.10 9.89 3.48
N GLU A 46 -0.16 10.29 3.35
CA GLU A 46 -1.07 10.50 4.48
C GLU A 46 -1.66 9.17 4.98
N ALA A 47 -1.83 8.19 4.08
CA ALA A 47 -2.36 6.86 4.39
C ALA A 47 -2.13 5.85 3.25
N ALA A 48 -2.23 4.57 3.59
CA ALA A 48 -2.31 3.46 2.66
C ALA A 48 -3.48 2.52 3.00
N ALA A 49 -3.99 1.80 2.00
CA ALA A 49 -4.97 0.74 2.18
C ALA A 49 -4.62 -0.45 1.28
N VAL A 50 -4.84 -1.66 1.78
CA VAL A 50 -4.70 -2.91 1.02
C VAL A 50 -5.89 -3.82 1.29
N VAL A 51 -6.48 -4.34 0.23
CA VAL A 51 -7.54 -5.35 0.23
C VAL A 51 -6.91 -6.68 -0.16
N THR A 52 -6.91 -7.62 0.76
CA THR A 52 -6.23 -8.91 0.57
C THR A 52 -6.90 -10.00 1.41
N GLU A 53 -6.73 -11.25 0.98
CA GLU A 53 -7.11 -12.40 1.80
C GLU A 53 -6.17 -12.58 3.01
N ALA A 54 -4.94 -12.08 2.91
CA ALA A 54 -3.95 -12.18 3.98
C ALA A 54 -4.46 -11.53 5.29
N GLY A 55 -4.05 -12.12 6.41
CA GLY A 55 -4.45 -11.65 7.73
C GLY A 55 -3.65 -10.46 8.26
N ALA A 56 -2.58 -10.06 7.56
CA ALA A 56 -1.70 -8.96 7.93
C ALA A 56 -1.00 -8.41 6.68
N ALA A 57 -0.60 -7.14 6.72
CA ALA A 57 0.29 -6.56 5.73
C ALA A 57 1.70 -7.15 5.88
N SER A 58 2.42 -7.34 4.77
CA SER A 58 3.79 -7.87 4.83
C SER A 58 4.77 -6.80 5.35
N ALA A 59 5.87 -7.23 5.98
CA ALA A 59 6.91 -6.31 6.45
C ALA A 59 7.51 -5.46 5.33
N ASP A 60 7.65 -6.04 4.12
CA ASP A 60 8.14 -5.32 2.94
C ASP A 60 7.16 -4.23 2.47
N ASP A 61 5.84 -4.48 2.59
CA ASP A 61 4.83 -3.49 2.21
C ASP A 61 4.80 -2.33 3.21
N LEU A 62 4.88 -2.64 4.52
CA LEU A 62 4.98 -1.63 5.57
C LEU A 62 6.27 -0.81 5.42
N ALA A 63 7.40 -1.45 5.11
CA ALA A 63 8.67 -0.77 4.85
C ALA A 63 8.55 0.21 3.66
N ALA A 64 7.92 -0.20 2.56
CA ALA A 64 7.73 0.68 1.41
C ALA A 64 6.85 1.90 1.73
N VAL A 65 5.78 1.73 2.51
CA VAL A 65 4.96 2.86 2.98
C VAL A 65 5.78 3.76 3.90
N ARG A 66 6.55 3.19 4.83
CA ARG A 66 7.41 3.92 5.77
C ARG A 66 8.46 4.77 5.07
N ASP A 67 9.07 4.25 4.01
CA ASP A 67 10.11 4.94 3.25
C ASP A 67 9.60 6.25 2.61
N LEU A 68 8.33 6.30 2.20
CA LEU A 68 7.73 7.51 1.63
C LEU A 68 6.94 8.34 2.65
N GLY A 69 6.11 7.71 3.48
CA GLY A 69 5.18 8.39 4.39
C GLY A 69 5.70 8.60 5.81
N GLY A 70 6.70 7.84 6.25
CA GLY A 70 7.18 7.82 7.63
C GLY A 70 6.57 6.69 8.48
N ALA A 71 7.10 6.51 9.70
CA ALA A 71 6.71 5.43 10.59
C ALA A 71 5.23 5.51 11.04
N ASP A 72 4.71 6.73 11.21
CA ASP A 72 3.35 6.93 11.71
C ASP A 72 2.27 6.85 10.60
N THR A 73 2.64 6.60 9.35
CA THR A 73 1.67 6.51 8.25
C THR A 73 0.71 5.33 8.49
N PRO A 74 -0.61 5.57 8.56
CA PRO A 74 -1.58 4.51 8.77
C PRO A 74 -1.72 3.63 7.53
N VAL A 75 -1.81 2.32 7.74
CA VAL A 75 -2.06 1.30 6.74
C VAL A 75 -3.31 0.51 7.15
N PHE A 76 -4.34 0.58 6.31
CA PHE A 76 -5.61 -0.12 6.53
C PHE A 76 -5.64 -1.44 5.77
N LEU A 77 -5.82 -2.54 6.49
CA LEU A 77 -6.03 -3.87 5.93
C LEU A 77 -7.53 -4.15 5.87
N ALA A 78 -8.04 -4.48 4.69
CA ALA A 78 -9.42 -4.92 4.50
C ALA A 78 -9.48 -6.32 3.88
N GLY A 79 -10.52 -7.07 4.25
CA GLY A 79 -10.84 -8.34 3.62
C GLY A 79 -11.52 -8.16 2.25
N PRO A 80 -11.62 -9.23 1.44
CA PRO A 80 -12.35 -9.19 0.17
C PRO A 80 -13.85 -8.87 0.30
N ASP A 81 -14.39 -9.00 1.51
CA ASP A 81 -15.75 -8.60 1.89
C ASP A 81 -15.91 -7.09 2.14
N GLY A 82 -14.83 -6.32 2.02
CA GLY A 82 -14.78 -4.88 2.26
C GLY A 82 -14.72 -4.50 3.74
N ALA A 83 -14.67 -5.46 4.66
CA ALA A 83 -14.55 -5.19 6.08
C ALA A 83 -13.10 -4.83 6.43
N VAL A 84 -12.90 -3.70 7.11
CA VAL A 84 -11.58 -3.34 7.68
C VAL A 84 -11.28 -4.31 8.82
N ARG A 85 -10.16 -5.02 8.70
CA ARG A 85 -9.69 -6.00 9.68
C ARG A 85 -8.72 -5.38 10.67
N GLU A 86 -7.84 -4.53 10.17
CA GLU A 86 -6.76 -3.95 10.95
C GLU A 86 -6.40 -2.55 10.45
N ALA A 87 -5.98 -1.69 11.37
CA ALA A 87 -5.32 -0.42 11.08
C ALA A 87 -4.00 -0.42 11.84
N VAL A 88 -2.89 -0.45 11.10
CA VAL A 88 -1.53 -0.46 11.66
C VAL A 88 -0.78 0.79 11.22
N THR A 89 0.33 1.08 11.87
CA THR A 89 1.30 2.05 11.37
C THR A 89 2.33 1.38 10.47
N ALA A 90 2.90 2.12 9.52
CA ALA A 90 3.93 1.63 8.62
C ALA A 90 5.27 1.33 9.33
N GLY A 91 5.43 1.88 10.55
CA GLY A 91 6.55 1.75 11.47
C GLY A 91 6.46 0.54 12.38
#